data_AF-A0A0G4NQP0-F1
#
_entry.id   AF-A0A0G4NQP0-F1
#
_cell.length_a   1.000
_cell.length_b   1.000
_cell.length_c   1.000
_cell.angle_alpha   90.00
_cell.angle_beta   90.00
_cell.angle_gamma   90.00
#
_symmetry.space_group_name_H-M   'P 1'
#
loop_
_entity.id
_entity.type
_entity.pdbx_description
1 polymer ?
#
loop_
_entity_poly.entity_id
_entity_poly.type
_entity_poly.pdbx_seq_one_letter_code
_entity_poly.pdbx_strand_id
1 'polypeptide(L)'
;MSPFSFFATIFEAAAKGDIDIVKDWIDPRRRELRRDKDGNTALHVASRHGHDDIVAFLLQAGSSPHSKNSKGETALHEAAKSDSVSVAMMLVTAGASPEVKSNEQQTGLDVAVAFGSVMTAAYLVGASSSGTIWAGFRKALQYDDLAEITDVFEDSIDFLLEDETRAGNFLLVSAYQGDEKAARYLLDHGVSPNDAIDHNGATPLHLAASFGHVNIAKDLLDAGAEVNVKDSMGGGTPLFAAIQGQELEVVKVLLDAGATTDIPRTCVDYNTQPATCSSTLILSLTMAERLRFPAADAAKLEAQLPSKQAIALATSESRPFVTLTFATSLDSSLSLAPGTRTRLSGSESKAMTHYLRSRHDAICVGVGTVVADDPALNCRIEGVGLKKQPRPIIIDPSCRWEVSARSKVLEVARAGLGLAPYVITSRWDVDPARRGLLEQHGGKFITVQMDAAGSGRFAWRDILAALHREGLGSVMIEGGGQVINSLLAPTSHDLVDSVIVTIAPTWLGQGGVVVSPERVEQNGTAISAARLSHVSWHPFGEDVVLCGRLGPQQ
;
A
#
# COMPACT_ATOMS: atom_id res chain seq x y z
N MET A 1 24.06 -33.85 55.29
CA MET A 1 22.78 -33.58 54.61
C MET A 1 22.81 -32.13 54.19
N SER A 2 23.03 -31.84 52.91
CA SER A 2 22.88 -30.48 52.35
C SER A 2 21.39 -30.19 52.12
N PRO A 3 20.96 -28.90 52.18
CA PRO A 3 19.57 -28.55 51.98
C PRO A 3 19.20 -28.61 50.50
N PHE A 4 18.23 -29.44 50.15
CA PHE A 4 17.65 -29.46 48.80
C PHE A 4 16.92 -28.13 48.51
N SER A 5 17.31 -27.44 47.44
CA SER A 5 16.41 -26.53 46.72
C SER A 5 15.39 -27.39 45.97
N PHE A 6 14.19 -27.57 46.54
CA PHE A 6 13.33 -28.72 46.23
C PHE A 6 12.33 -28.52 45.06
N PHE A 7 12.50 -27.52 44.18
CA PHE A 7 11.48 -27.22 43.16
C PHE A 7 11.93 -27.12 41.70
N ALA A 8 13.15 -26.66 41.40
CA ALA A 8 13.62 -26.57 40.01
C ALA A 8 14.03 -27.95 39.47
N THR A 9 13.41 -28.38 38.36
CA THR A 9 13.87 -29.57 37.62
C THR A 9 15.13 -29.26 36.81
N ILE A 10 15.95 -30.27 36.48
CA ILE A 10 17.12 -30.09 35.60
C ILE A 10 16.75 -29.43 34.26
N PHE A 11 15.57 -29.72 33.71
CA PHE A 11 15.07 -29.11 32.46
C PHE A 11 14.72 -27.63 32.65
N GLU A 12 14.15 -27.26 33.79
CA GLU A 12 13.82 -25.87 34.11
C GLU A 12 15.09 -25.03 34.36
N ALA A 13 16.08 -25.61 35.04
CA ALA A 13 17.40 -25.00 35.22
C ALA A 13 18.12 -24.83 33.86
N ALA A 14 18.11 -25.87 33.02
CA ALA A 14 18.67 -25.83 31.67
C ALA A 14 17.97 -24.81 30.74
N ALA A 15 16.66 -24.58 30.90
CA ALA A 15 15.95 -23.53 30.15
C ALA A 15 16.30 -22.12 30.63
N LYS A 16 16.53 -21.95 31.94
CA LYS A 16 16.81 -20.65 32.58
C LYS A 16 18.28 -20.21 32.53
N GLY A 17 19.21 -21.07 32.10
CA GLY A 17 20.65 -20.77 32.14
C GLY A 17 21.28 -20.98 33.53
N ASP A 18 20.63 -21.76 34.41
CA ASP A 18 21.05 -21.91 35.82
C ASP A 18 22.05 -23.06 35.99
N ILE A 19 23.28 -22.84 35.53
CA ILE A 19 24.32 -23.88 35.42
C ILE A 19 24.66 -24.55 36.76
N ASP A 20 24.58 -23.84 37.89
CA ASP A 20 24.93 -24.41 39.19
C ASP A 20 23.87 -25.42 39.67
N ILE A 21 22.58 -25.15 39.39
CA ILE A 21 21.54 -26.16 39.59
C ILE A 21 21.74 -27.35 38.64
N VAL A 22 22.11 -27.12 37.36
CA VAL A 22 22.41 -28.23 36.43
C VAL A 22 23.57 -29.10 36.93
N LYS A 23 24.64 -28.50 37.48
CA LYS A 23 25.77 -29.24 38.09
C LYS A 23 25.32 -30.07 39.29
N ASP A 24 24.53 -29.50 40.20
CA ASP A 24 24.01 -30.21 41.39
C ASP A 24 23.13 -31.43 41.03
N TRP A 25 22.46 -31.39 39.88
CA TRP A 25 21.63 -32.49 39.38
C TRP A 25 22.43 -33.64 38.72
N ILE A 26 23.69 -33.43 38.32
CA ILE A 26 24.49 -34.41 37.56
C ILE A 26 25.55 -35.09 38.43
N ASP A 27 25.27 -36.35 38.77
CA ASP A 27 26.19 -37.26 39.47
C ASP A 27 27.16 -37.91 38.45
N PRO A 28 28.50 -37.84 38.63
CA PRO A 28 29.49 -38.52 37.80
C PRO A 28 29.30 -40.04 37.65
N ARG A 29 28.46 -40.68 38.48
CA ARG A 29 28.10 -42.10 38.39
C ARG A 29 26.80 -42.36 37.62
N ARG A 30 26.05 -41.33 37.23
CA ARG A 30 24.78 -41.42 36.49
C ARG A 30 24.92 -40.74 35.12
N ARG A 31 25.12 -41.55 34.08
CA ARG A 31 24.91 -41.10 32.69
C ARG A 31 23.50 -40.52 32.57
N GLU A 32 23.34 -39.42 31.84
CA GLU A 32 22.03 -38.80 31.62
C GLU A 32 21.04 -39.81 31.00
N LEU A 33 19.97 -40.12 31.75
CA LEU A 33 18.89 -41.00 31.30
C LEU A 33 17.50 -40.39 31.53
N ARG A 34 17.41 -39.20 32.14
CA ARG A 34 16.14 -38.53 32.38
C ARG A 34 15.72 -37.75 31.15
N ARG A 35 14.44 -37.88 30.82
CA ARG A 35 13.77 -37.15 29.74
C ARG A 35 12.56 -36.42 30.31
N ASP A 36 12.21 -35.29 29.72
CA ASP A 36 10.95 -34.59 30.01
C ASP A 36 9.75 -35.29 29.34
N LYS A 37 8.57 -34.66 29.45
CA LYS A 37 7.31 -35.13 28.84
C LYS A 37 7.37 -35.23 27.31
N ASP A 38 8.21 -34.42 26.67
CA ASP A 38 8.38 -34.31 25.21
C ASP A 38 9.59 -35.14 24.73
N GLY A 39 10.20 -35.92 25.62
CA GLY A 39 11.33 -36.80 25.35
C GLY A 39 12.70 -36.10 25.35
N ASN A 40 12.77 -34.81 25.66
CA ASN A 40 14.01 -34.03 25.63
C ASN A 40 14.95 -34.41 26.78
N THR A 41 16.27 -34.40 26.54
CA THR A 41 17.30 -34.39 27.60
C THR A 41 17.60 -32.96 28.05
N ALA A 42 18.37 -32.76 29.12
CA ALA A 42 18.82 -31.40 29.50
C ALA A 42 19.60 -30.74 28.35
N LEU A 43 20.37 -31.52 27.58
CA LEU A 43 21.13 -31.04 26.42
C LEU A 43 20.22 -30.44 25.32
N HIS A 44 19.05 -31.05 25.05
CA HIS A 44 18.09 -30.49 24.09
C HIS A 44 17.55 -29.14 24.56
N VAL A 45 17.21 -29.03 25.84
CA VAL A 45 16.62 -27.81 26.41
C VAL A 45 17.66 -26.67 26.46
N ALA A 46 18.87 -26.96 26.94
CA ALA A 46 19.96 -25.99 26.93
C ALA A 46 20.29 -25.52 25.50
N SER A 47 20.29 -26.44 24.53
CA SER A 47 20.55 -26.11 23.13
C SER A 47 19.46 -25.23 22.52
N ARG A 48 18.17 -25.49 22.81
CA ARG A 48 17.04 -24.64 22.36
C ARG A 48 17.13 -23.21 22.84
N HIS A 49 17.74 -22.99 24.01
CA HIS A 49 17.86 -21.67 24.63
C HIS A 49 19.25 -21.04 24.44
N GLY A 50 20.14 -21.65 23.67
CA GLY A 50 21.45 -21.10 23.33
C GLY A 50 22.48 -21.07 24.47
N HIS A 51 22.21 -21.74 25.60
CA HIS A 51 23.09 -21.73 26.79
C HIS A 51 24.34 -22.59 26.58
N ASP A 52 25.40 -21.96 26.10
CA ASP A 52 26.63 -22.62 25.67
C ASP A 52 27.45 -23.21 26.83
N ASP A 53 27.52 -22.51 27.97
CA ASP A 53 28.16 -23.00 29.19
C ASP A 53 27.55 -24.31 29.72
N ILE A 54 26.22 -24.41 29.71
CA ILE A 54 25.47 -25.61 30.07
C ILE A 54 25.69 -26.70 29.03
N VAL A 55 25.58 -26.40 27.73
CA VAL A 55 25.81 -27.39 26.66
C VAL A 55 27.23 -27.97 26.75
N ALA A 56 28.25 -27.14 26.97
CA ALA A 56 29.63 -27.57 27.17
C ALA A 56 29.76 -28.51 28.38
N PHE A 57 29.19 -28.14 29.53
CA PHE A 57 29.20 -28.97 30.74
C PHE A 57 28.50 -30.32 30.52
N LEU A 58 27.32 -30.32 29.90
CA LEU A 58 26.54 -31.52 29.62
C LEU A 58 27.28 -32.49 28.69
N LEU A 59 27.92 -31.99 27.63
CA LEU A 59 28.76 -32.79 26.73
C LEU A 59 29.98 -33.37 27.46
N GLN A 60 30.66 -32.58 28.29
CA GLN A 60 31.77 -33.05 29.13
C GLN A 60 31.34 -34.13 30.16
N ALA A 61 30.13 -34.02 30.70
CA ALA A 61 29.52 -35.02 31.58
C ALA A 61 29.10 -36.32 30.85
N GLY A 62 29.29 -36.40 29.52
CA GLY A 62 29.00 -37.58 28.71
C GLY A 62 27.57 -37.66 28.18
N SER A 63 26.85 -36.54 28.10
CA SER A 63 25.53 -36.46 27.47
C SER A 63 25.65 -36.70 25.97
N SER A 64 24.83 -37.60 25.41
CA SER A 64 24.95 -37.99 24.00
C SER A 64 24.29 -36.94 23.07
N PRO A 65 25.03 -36.31 22.14
CA PRO A 65 24.49 -35.34 21.19
C PRO A 65 23.60 -36.01 20.11
N HIS A 66 23.66 -37.33 19.97
CA HIS A 66 22.85 -38.11 19.04
C HIS A 66 21.48 -38.51 19.60
N SER A 67 21.20 -38.19 20.88
CA SER A 67 19.92 -38.47 21.51
C SER A 67 18.79 -37.78 20.74
N LYS A 68 17.71 -38.52 20.43
CA LYS A 68 16.50 -37.97 19.81
C LYS A 68 15.37 -37.79 20.81
N ASN A 69 14.62 -36.68 20.74
CA ASN A 69 13.38 -36.45 21.49
C ASN A 69 12.17 -37.19 20.86
N SER A 70 10.94 -36.95 21.35
CA SER A 70 9.73 -37.62 20.83
C SER A 70 9.35 -37.22 19.39
N LYS A 71 9.84 -36.07 18.90
CA LYS A 71 9.71 -35.63 17.49
C LYS A 71 10.82 -36.18 16.59
N GLY A 72 11.75 -36.97 17.13
CA GLY A 72 12.90 -37.48 16.40
C GLY A 72 14.02 -36.44 16.17
N GLU A 73 13.88 -35.25 16.74
CA GLU A 73 14.85 -34.15 16.70
C GLU A 73 16.02 -34.45 17.65
N THR A 74 17.22 -34.01 17.30
CA THR A 74 18.40 -34.05 18.19
C THR A 74 18.66 -32.70 18.84
N ALA A 75 19.59 -32.62 19.79
CA ALA A 75 20.05 -31.34 20.34
C ALA A 75 20.52 -30.34 19.26
N LEU A 76 21.01 -30.82 18.10
CA LEU A 76 21.41 -29.96 16.98
C LEU A 76 20.21 -29.33 16.24
N HIS A 77 19.07 -30.02 16.17
CA HIS A 77 17.82 -29.43 15.67
C HIS A 77 17.27 -28.40 16.66
N GLU A 78 17.48 -28.58 17.96
CA GLU A 78 17.05 -27.60 18.97
C GLU A 78 17.95 -26.35 18.94
N ALA A 79 19.27 -26.52 18.78
CA ALA A 79 20.22 -25.41 18.56
C ALA A 79 19.82 -24.54 17.36
N ALA A 80 19.42 -25.18 16.26
CA ALA A 80 18.96 -24.55 15.02
C ALA A 80 17.69 -23.67 15.16
N LYS A 81 17.04 -23.63 16.34
CA LYS A 81 15.88 -22.75 16.61
C LYS A 81 16.24 -21.43 17.30
N SER A 82 17.53 -21.20 17.59
CA SER A 82 18.01 -20.18 18.55
C SER A 82 19.13 -19.27 18.03
N ASP A 83 19.46 -19.40 16.74
CA ASP A 83 20.67 -18.91 16.07
C ASP A 83 22.01 -19.01 16.83
N SER A 84 22.11 -19.91 17.81
CA SER A 84 23.30 -20.09 18.63
C SER A 84 24.33 -20.98 17.90
N VAL A 85 25.11 -20.36 17.02
CA VAL A 85 26.20 -21.05 16.30
C VAL A 85 27.21 -21.69 17.24
N SER A 86 27.51 -21.05 18.38
CA SER A 86 28.39 -21.62 19.42
C SER A 86 27.89 -22.99 19.90
N VAL A 87 26.59 -23.12 20.17
CA VAL A 87 25.96 -24.39 20.55
C VAL A 87 26.01 -25.40 19.39
N ALA A 88 25.63 -24.99 18.17
CA ALA A 88 25.68 -25.86 17.00
C ALA A 88 27.10 -26.40 16.74
N MET A 89 28.12 -25.54 16.90
CA MET A 89 29.52 -25.89 16.75
C MET A 89 30.02 -26.86 17.80
N MET A 90 29.66 -26.68 19.08
CA MET A 90 30.00 -27.64 20.13
C MET A 90 29.37 -29.01 19.88
N LEU A 91 28.11 -29.05 19.46
CA LEU A 91 27.39 -30.29 19.17
C LEU A 91 28.01 -31.04 17.99
N VAL A 92 28.32 -30.36 16.88
CA VAL A 92 29.01 -30.97 15.72
C VAL A 92 30.43 -31.42 16.10
N THR A 93 31.16 -30.64 16.90
CA THR A 93 32.49 -31.03 17.43
C THR A 93 32.41 -32.26 18.34
N ALA A 94 31.32 -32.43 19.09
CA ALA A 94 31.03 -33.64 19.86
C ALA A 94 30.49 -34.81 19.00
N GLY A 95 30.44 -34.66 17.67
CA GLY A 95 30.07 -35.70 16.71
C GLY A 95 28.60 -35.69 16.26
N ALA A 96 27.81 -34.66 16.59
CA ALA A 96 26.47 -34.52 16.01
C ALA A 96 26.58 -34.39 14.48
N SER A 97 25.81 -35.20 13.74
CA SER A 97 25.74 -35.09 12.28
C SER A 97 24.63 -34.10 11.90
N PRO A 98 24.89 -33.13 11.01
CA PRO A 98 23.86 -32.20 10.50
C PRO A 98 22.78 -32.90 9.66
N GLU A 99 23.13 -34.03 9.04
CA GLU A 99 22.29 -34.83 8.13
C GLU A 99 21.21 -35.68 8.84
N VAL A 100 21.16 -35.66 10.18
CA VAL A 100 20.14 -36.43 10.91
C VAL A 100 18.77 -35.81 10.65
N LYS A 101 17.82 -36.61 10.15
CA LYS A 101 16.43 -36.17 9.92
C LYS A 101 15.53 -36.41 11.14
N SER A 102 14.62 -35.49 11.42
CA SER A 102 13.50 -35.61 12.36
C SER A 102 12.43 -36.60 11.86
N ASN A 103 11.36 -36.81 12.64
CA ASN A 103 10.21 -37.62 12.17
C ASN A 103 9.53 -36.95 10.95
N GLU A 104 9.59 -35.62 10.84
CA GLU A 104 9.04 -34.80 9.76
C GLU A 104 10.00 -34.67 8.56
N GLN A 105 11.06 -35.51 8.51
CA GLN A 105 12.09 -35.54 7.46
C GLN A 105 13.01 -34.30 7.36
N GLN A 106 12.85 -33.34 8.26
CA GLN A 106 13.70 -32.14 8.36
C GLN A 106 15.06 -32.46 8.97
N THR A 107 16.13 -31.93 8.38
CA THR A 107 17.48 -31.85 8.97
C THR A 107 17.62 -30.67 9.92
N GLY A 108 18.77 -30.54 10.59
CA GLY A 108 19.07 -29.33 11.35
C GLY A 108 19.07 -28.06 10.50
N LEU A 109 19.50 -28.15 9.22
CA LEU A 109 19.49 -27.02 8.28
C LEU A 109 18.06 -26.59 7.95
N ASP A 110 17.17 -27.54 7.67
CA ASP A 110 15.76 -27.24 7.35
C ASP A 110 15.06 -26.56 8.53
N VAL A 111 15.41 -26.94 9.76
CA VAL A 111 14.95 -26.25 10.98
C VAL A 111 15.57 -24.85 11.08
N ALA A 112 16.86 -24.67 10.82
CA ALA A 112 17.51 -23.36 10.89
C ALA A 112 16.89 -22.36 9.90
N VAL A 113 16.61 -22.78 8.66
CA VAL A 113 15.91 -21.97 7.64
C VAL A 113 14.49 -21.63 8.11
N ALA A 114 13.72 -22.62 8.60
CA ALA A 114 12.35 -22.40 9.07
C ALA A 114 12.24 -21.48 10.30
N PHE A 115 13.31 -21.36 11.10
CA PHE A 115 13.38 -20.48 12.28
C PHE A 115 14.20 -19.20 12.01
N GLY A 116 14.67 -18.96 10.79
CA GLY A 116 15.44 -17.74 10.44
C GLY A 116 16.79 -17.64 11.15
N SER A 117 17.33 -18.76 11.61
CA SER A 117 18.63 -18.82 12.30
C SER A 117 19.75 -18.80 11.26
N VAL A 118 20.03 -17.61 10.72
CA VAL A 118 20.90 -17.36 9.55
C VAL A 118 22.28 -17.96 9.74
N MET A 119 22.93 -17.61 10.85
CA MET A 119 24.32 -17.96 11.10
C MET A 119 24.46 -19.45 11.42
N THR A 120 23.41 -20.07 11.95
CA THR A 120 23.33 -21.50 12.25
C THR A 120 22.96 -22.32 11.02
N ALA A 121 22.11 -21.80 10.13
CA ALA A 121 21.84 -22.40 8.83
C ALA A 121 23.15 -22.48 8.02
N ALA A 122 23.86 -21.35 7.92
CA ALA A 122 25.21 -21.30 7.39
C ALA A 122 26.12 -22.32 8.07
N TYR A 123 26.14 -22.35 9.41
CA TYR A 123 26.99 -23.26 10.16
C TYR A 123 26.80 -24.73 9.76
N LEU A 124 25.55 -25.14 9.59
CA LEU A 124 25.19 -26.51 9.29
C LEU A 124 25.49 -26.89 7.84
N VAL A 125 25.27 -25.99 6.87
CA VAL A 125 25.68 -26.16 5.46
C VAL A 125 27.15 -26.52 5.36
N GLY A 126 28.00 -25.74 6.01
CA GLY A 126 29.43 -25.93 5.97
C GLY A 126 29.93 -27.07 6.84
N ALA A 127 29.21 -27.42 7.91
CA ALA A 127 29.45 -28.66 8.65
C ALA A 127 29.18 -29.91 7.77
N SER A 128 28.25 -29.84 6.83
CA SER A 128 28.00 -30.88 5.81
C SER A 128 29.00 -30.83 4.64
N SER A 129 29.55 -29.66 4.34
CA SER A 129 30.41 -29.41 3.18
C SER A 129 31.90 -29.48 3.53
N SER A 130 32.63 -30.48 3.02
CA SER A 130 34.10 -30.63 3.25
C SER A 130 34.97 -29.63 2.45
N GLY A 131 34.51 -28.38 2.27
CA GLY A 131 35.16 -27.33 1.48
C GLY A 131 36.20 -26.52 2.25
N THR A 132 37.10 -25.84 1.52
CA THR A 132 38.14 -24.98 2.09
C THR A 132 37.60 -23.65 2.64
N ILE A 133 36.58 -23.09 1.99
CA ILE A 133 35.88 -21.84 2.36
C ILE A 133 35.42 -21.90 3.83
N TRP A 134 34.96 -23.08 4.25
CA TRP A 134 34.45 -23.33 5.60
C TRP A 134 35.47 -23.18 6.73
N ALA A 135 36.75 -23.34 6.42
CA ALA A 135 37.81 -23.10 7.40
C ALA A 135 38.00 -21.61 7.70
N GLY A 136 37.64 -20.71 6.76
CA GLY A 136 37.61 -19.27 6.96
C GLY A 136 36.45 -18.85 7.87
N PHE A 137 35.22 -19.26 7.52
CA PHE A 137 34.00 -19.01 8.32
C PHE A 137 34.17 -19.40 9.80
N ARG A 138 34.67 -20.62 10.08
CA ARG A 138 34.92 -21.09 11.45
C ARG A 138 35.94 -20.22 12.20
N LYS A 139 36.86 -19.57 11.48
CA LYS A 139 37.88 -18.69 12.05
C LYS A 139 37.29 -17.31 12.36
N ALA A 140 36.54 -16.69 11.45
CA ALA A 140 35.92 -15.37 11.65
C ALA A 140 35.07 -15.34 12.94
N LEU A 141 34.20 -16.35 13.11
CA LEU A 141 33.37 -16.53 14.32
C LEU A 141 34.17 -16.72 15.62
N GLN A 142 35.45 -17.08 15.55
CA GLN A 142 36.30 -17.30 16.73
C GLN A 142 37.08 -16.04 17.16
N TYR A 143 37.16 -15.02 16.30
CA TYR A 143 37.96 -13.82 16.56
C TYR A 143 37.13 -12.54 16.76
N ASP A 144 35.80 -12.61 16.64
CA ASP A 144 34.86 -11.49 16.89
C ASP A 144 35.16 -10.24 16.03
N ASP A 145 35.66 -10.47 14.80
CA ASP A 145 36.07 -9.40 13.88
C ASP A 145 34.86 -8.88 13.09
N LEU A 146 34.40 -7.69 13.49
CA LEU A 146 33.22 -7.01 12.93
C LEU A 146 33.38 -6.61 11.44
N ALA A 147 34.56 -6.80 10.83
CA ALA A 147 34.69 -6.77 9.38
C ALA A 147 34.24 -8.11 8.76
N GLU A 148 34.94 -9.21 9.06
CA GLU A 148 34.73 -10.53 8.44
C GLU A 148 33.29 -11.06 8.65
N ILE A 149 32.60 -10.66 9.72
CA ILE A 149 31.21 -11.09 10.00
C ILE A 149 30.20 -10.61 8.94
N THR A 150 30.46 -9.48 8.24
CA THR A 150 29.54 -9.01 7.18
C THR A 150 29.73 -9.80 5.89
N ASP A 151 30.97 -9.99 5.44
CA ASP A 151 31.30 -10.85 4.30
C ASP A 151 30.78 -12.28 4.55
N VAL A 152 30.92 -12.79 5.78
CA VAL A 152 30.37 -14.07 6.22
C VAL A 152 28.84 -14.14 6.13
N PHE A 153 28.11 -13.06 6.41
CA PHE A 153 26.64 -13.04 6.28
C PHE A 153 26.20 -13.10 4.82
N GLU A 154 26.92 -12.40 3.93
CA GLU A 154 26.65 -12.41 2.48
C GLU A 154 27.01 -13.78 1.86
N ASP A 155 28.22 -14.30 2.11
CA ASP A 155 28.65 -15.67 1.72
C ASP A 155 27.68 -16.76 2.21
N SER A 156 27.01 -16.52 3.35
CA SER A 156 26.03 -17.45 3.93
C SER A 156 24.69 -17.45 3.21
N ILE A 157 24.24 -16.27 2.74
CA ILE A 157 23.00 -16.14 1.99
C ILE A 157 23.21 -16.61 0.54
N ASP A 158 24.39 -16.38 -0.05
CA ASP A 158 24.76 -16.89 -1.38
C ASP A 158 24.55 -18.41 -1.51
N PHE A 159 24.82 -19.19 -0.47
CA PHE A 159 24.50 -20.62 -0.48
C PHE A 159 22.98 -20.90 -0.46
N LEU A 160 22.18 -20.09 0.25
CA LEU A 160 20.73 -20.24 0.24
C LEU A 160 20.14 -19.95 -1.15
N LEU A 161 20.80 -19.10 -1.95
CA LEU A 161 20.44 -18.83 -3.35
C LEU A 161 20.70 -20.02 -4.29
N GLU A 162 21.49 -21.04 -3.91
CA GLU A 162 21.66 -22.26 -4.72
C GLU A 162 20.37 -23.09 -4.84
N ASP A 163 19.40 -22.88 -3.94
CA ASP A 163 18.11 -23.59 -3.92
C ASP A 163 16.96 -22.58 -3.74
N GLU A 164 16.19 -22.38 -4.81
CA GLU A 164 15.06 -21.42 -4.87
C GLU A 164 14.03 -21.65 -3.73
N THR A 165 13.85 -22.89 -3.28
CA THR A 165 12.92 -23.22 -2.19
C THR A 165 13.49 -22.79 -0.84
N ARG A 166 14.81 -22.94 -0.61
CA ARG A 166 15.47 -22.42 0.60
C ARG A 166 15.49 -20.90 0.62
N ALA A 167 15.89 -20.26 -0.47
CA ALA A 167 15.91 -18.80 -0.60
C ALA A 167 14.52 -18.19 -0.34
N GLY A 168 13.48 -18.73 -0.97
CA GLY A 168 12.10 -18.28 -0.77
C GLY A 168 11.57 -18.52 0.65
N ASN A 169 11.86 -19.68 1.26
CA ASN A 169 11.51 -19.95 2.66
C ASN A 169 12.23 -19.00 3.63
N PHE A 170 13.48 -18.67 3.34
CA PHE A 170 14.25 -17.73 4.14
C PHE A 170 13.73 -16.28 4.00
N LEU A 171 13.26 -15.89 2.81
CA LEU A 171 12.56 -14.61 2.58
C LEU A 171 11.24 -14.51 3.36
N LEU A 172 10.44 -15.59 3.44
CA LEU A 172 9.25 -15.63 4.31
C LEU A 172 9.61 -15.34 5.77
N VAL A 173 10.66 -15.97 6.28
CA VAL A 173 11.05 -15.79 7.69
C VAL A 173 11.66 -14.41 7.94
N SER A 174 12.45 -13.89 7.02
CA SER A 174 12.96 -12.51 7.07
C SER A 174 11.81 -11.50 7.14
N ALA A 175 10.77 -11.70 6.32
CA ALA A 175 9.56 -10.88 6.32
C ALA A 175 8.64 -11.07 7.54
N TYR A 176 8.72 -12.20 8.23
CA TYR A 176 8.04 -12.43 9.52
C TYR A 176 8.80 -11.74 10.67
N GLN A 177 10.12 -11.92 10.75
CA GLN A 177 10.96 -11.43 11.85
C GLN A 177 11.29 -9.94 11.76
N GLY A 178 11.25 -9.36 10.56
CA GLY A 178 11.66 -7.97 10.33
C GLY A 178 13.15 -7.81 10.00
N ASP A 179 13.81 -8.86 9.49
CA ASP A 179 15.19 -8.75 9.03
C ASP A 179 15.25 -8.06 7.66
N GLU A 180 15.29 -6.73 7.69
CA GLU A 180 15.39 -5.89 6.49
C GLU A 180 16.66 -6.17 5.67
N LYS A 181 17.75 -6.63 6.31
CA LYS A 181 19.02 -6.88 5.61
C LYS A 181 18.95 -8.18 4.82
N ALA A 182 18.54 -9.26 5.47
CA ALA A 182 18.34 -10.55 4.80
C ALA A 182 17.28 -10.44 3.69
N ALA A 183 16.13 -9.81 3.98
CA ALA A 183 15.08 -9.62 3.00
C ALA A 183 15.56 -8.83 1.77
N ARG A 184 16.23 -7.68 1.96
CA ARG A 184 16.73 -6.88 0.83
C ARG A 184 17.82 -7.62 0.03
N TYR A 185 18.77 -8.27 0.70
CA TYR A 185 19.83 -9.02 0.01
C TYR A 185 19.26 -10.14 -0.88
N LEU A 186 18.28 -10.90 -0.40
CA LEU A 186 17.60 -11.94 -1.19
C LEU A 186 16.90 -11.35 -2.43
N LEU A 187 16.21 -10.22 -2.28
CA LEU A 187 15.49 -9.57 -3.37
C LEU A 187 16.45 -8.95 -4.41
N ASP A 188 17.53 -8.32 -3.98
CA ASP A 188 18.57 -7.77 -4.85
C ASP A 188 19.26 -8.88 -5.69
N HIS A 189 19.31 -10.11 -5.18
CA HIS A 189 19.82 -11.29 -5.89
C HIS A 189 18.74 -12.08 -6.66
N GLY A 190 17.53 -11.54 -6.81
CA GLY A 190 16.50 -12.05 -7.72
C GLY A 190 15.61 -13.16 -7.17
N VAL A 191 15.56 -13.37 -5.85
CA VAL A 191 14.61 -14.30 -5.22
C VAL A 191 13.18 -13.79 -5.45
N SER A 192 12.31 -14.63 -6.04
CA SER A 192 10.92 -14.25 -6.30
C SER A 192 10.17 -13.96 -4.98
N PRO A 193 9.53 -12.79 -4.83
CA PRO A 193 8.73 -12.48 -3.65
C PRO A 193 7.35 -13.19 -3.65
N ASN A 194 7.05 -14.00 -4.67
CA ASN A 194 5.73 -14.60 -4.89
C ASN A 194 5.72 -16.14 -4.78
N ASP A 195 6.86 -16.81 -4.94
CA ASP A 195 6.91 -18.27 -5.15
C ASP A 195 6.79 -19.05 -3.83
N ALA A 196 7.29 -18.48 -2.74
CA ALA A 196 7.24 -19.08 -1.41
C ALA A 196 6.01 -18.64 -0.63
N ILE A 197 5.36 -19.60 0.02
CA ILE A 197 4.22 -19.41 0.91
C ILE A 197 4.39 -20.20 2.20
N ASP A 198 3.87 -19.68 3.30
CA ASP A 198 3.80 -20.41 4.57
C ASP A 198 2.72 -21.51 4.55
N HIS A 199 2.58 -22.24 5.66
CA HIS A 199 1.57 -23.29 5.84
C HIS A 199 0.10 -22.81 5.76
N ASN A 200 -0.14 -21.49 5.82
CA ASN A 200 -1.45 -20.86 5.66
C ASN A 200 -1.63 -20.24 4.25
N GLY A 201 -0.65 -20.37 3.35
CA GLY A 201 -0.67 -19.74 2.03
C GLY A 201 -0.29 -18.25 2.05
N ALA A 202 0.32 -17.76 3.12
CA ALA A 202 0.76 -16.38 3.24
C ALA A 202 2.12 -16.18 2.53
N THR A 203 2.20 -15.20 1.64
CA THR A 203 3.44 -14.77 0.97
C THR A 203 4.30 -13.87 1.90
N PRO A 204 5.57 -13.57 1.58
CA PRO A 204 6.37 -12.62 2.35
C PRO A 204 5.68 -11.26 2.55
N LEU A 205 4.91 -10.79 1.55
CA LEU A 205 4.17 -9.53 1.64
C LEU A 205 3.00 -9.60 2.66
N HIS A 206 2.37 -10.76 2.86
CA HIS A 206 1.38 -10.94 3.93
C HIS A 206 2.03 -10.85 5.31
N LEU A 207 3.22 -11.45 5.47
CA LEU A 207 3.96 -11.47 6.74
C LEU A 207 4.47 -10.07 7.08
N ALA A 208 5.16 -9.40 6.16
CA ALA A 208 5.60 -8.02 6.34
C ALA A 208 4.43 -7.06 6.64
N ALA A 209 3.26 -7.28 6.02
CA ALA A 209 2.04 -6.54 6.29
C ALA A 209 1.46 -6.80 7.68
N SER A 210 1.36 -8.07 8.10
CA SER A 210 0.79 -8.46 9.39
C SER A 210 1.62 -7.99 10.59
N PHE A 211 2.93 -7.78 10.42
CA PHE A 211 3.87 -7.44 11.50
C PHE A 211 4.46 -6.02 11.39
N GLY A 212 3.99 -5.20 10.44
CA GLY A 212 4.31 -3.77 10.41
C GLY A 212 5.66 -3.41 9.76
N HIS A 213 6.29 -4.34 9.05
CA HIS A 213 7.64 -4.18 8.49
C HIS A 213 7.61 -3.34 7.20
N VAL A 214 7.41 -2.03 7.36
CA VAL A 214 7.20 -1.05 6.26
C VAL A 214 8.27 -1.09 5.18
N ASN A 215 9.55 -1.23 5.56
CA ASN A 215 10.64 -1.24 4.58
C ASN A 215 10.64 -2.54 3.78
N ILE A 216 10.50 -3.70 4.43
CA ILE A 216 10.37 -5.00 3.76
C ILE A 216 9.14 -5.01 2.83
N ALA A 217 8.01 -4.46 3.27
CA ALA A 217 6.82 -4.35 2.43
C ALA A 217 7.05 -3.52 1.16
N LYS A 218 7.87 -2.45 1.24
CA LYS A 218 8.28 -1.66 0.06
C LYS A 218 9.25 -2.43 -0.83
N ASP A 219 10.32 -2.98 -0.26
CA ASP A 219 11.34 -3.74 -1.01
C ASP A 219 10.68 -4.91 -1.79
N LEU A 220 9.74 -5.63 -1.16
CA LEU A 220 8.95 -6.68 -1.79
C LEU A 220 8.11 -6.16 -2.98
N LEU A 221 7.43 -5.02 -2.83
CA LEU A 221 6.61 -4.42 -3.88
C LEU A 221 7.46 -3.88 -5.04
N ASP A 222 8.60 -3.27 -4.74
CA ASP A 222 9.57 -2.81 -5.75
C ASP A 222 10.19 -3.99 -6.51
N ALA A 223 10.38 -5.14 -5.84
CA ALA A 223 10.74 -6.43 -6.45
C ALA A 223 9.58 -7.16 -7.17
N GLY A 224 8.38 -6.58 -7.23
CA GLY A 224 7.24 -7.13 -7.99
C GLY A 224 6.35 -8.11 -7.23
N ALA A 225 6.25 -8.00 -5.90
CA ALA A 225 5.29 -8.78 -5.11
C ALA A 225 3.83 -8.51 -5.52
N GLU A 226 3.03 -9.56 -5.67
CA GLU A 226 1.63 -9.46 -6.03
C GLU A 226 0.79 -8.92 -4.86
N VAL A 227 0.43 -7.64 -4.93
CA VAL A 227 -0.28 -6.89 -3.88
C VAL A 227 -1.68 -7.42 -3.50
N ASN A 228 -2.25 -8.33 -4.29
CA ASN A 228 -3.63 -8.85 -4.16
C ASN A 228 -3.72 -10.39 -4.04
N VAL A 229 -2.62 -11.09 -3.75
CA VAL A 229 -2.65 -12.54 -3.44
C VAL A 229 -3.59 -12.80 -2.28
N LYS A 230 -4.18 -14.01 -2.25
CA LYS A 230 -5.09 -14.46 -1.20
C LYS A 230 -4.51 -15.66 -0.46
N ASP A 231 -4.46 -15.56 0.87
CA ASP A 231 -4.12 -16.67 1.74
C ASP A 231 -5.12 -17.84 1.63
N SER A 232 -4.73 -18.99 2.20
CA SER A 232 -5.60 -20.16 2.37
C SER A 232 -6.35 -20.17 3.71
N MET A 233 -6.09 -19.19 4.60
CA MET A 233 -6.67 -19.12 5.95
C MET A 233 -8.05 -18.44 6.01
N GLY A 234 -8.42 -17.70 4.96
CA GLY A 234 -9.71 -17.06 4.80
C GLY A 234 -9.89 -16.33 3.46
N GLY A 235 -8.85 -16.31 2.61
CA GLY A 235 -8.77 -15.45 1.44
C GLY A 235 -8.39 -14.01 1.80
N GLY A 236 -7.66 -13.82 2.91
CA GLY A 236 -7.07 -12.54 3.29
C GLY A 236 -6.02 -12.10 2.28
N THR A 237 -5.96 -10.80 2.01
CA THR A 237 -4.91 -10.18 1.19
C THR A 237 -3.84 -9.55 2.08
N PRO A 238 -2.68 -9.13 1.56
CA PRO A 238 -1.70 -8.37 2.35
C PRO A 238 -2.31 -7.12 3.00
N LEU A 239 -3.24 -6.43 2.32
CA LEU A 239 -3.96 -5.29 2.90
C LEU A 239 -4.83 -5.71 4.10
N PHE A 240 -5.49 -6.86 4.02
CA PHE A 240 -6.26 -7.41 5.13
C PHE A 240 -5.35 -7.80 6.32
N ALA A 241 -4.18 -8.40 6.05
CA ALA A 241 -3.15 -8.67 7.06
C ALA A 241 -2.68 -7.39 7.76
N ALA A 242 -2.34 -6.33 7.03
CA ALA A 242 -1.98 -5.03 7.61
C ALA A 242 -3.12 -4.42 8.45
N ILE A 243 -4.38 -4.60 8.04
CA ILE A 243 -5.54 -4.14 8.82
C ILE A 243 -5.70 -4.94 10.12
N GLN A 244 -5.49 -6.26 10.11
CA GLN A 244 -5.53 -7.10 11.31
C GLN A 244 -4.38 -6.77 12.27
N GLY A 245 -3.18 -6.53 11.76
CA GLY A 245 -2.03 -6.01 12.53
C GLY A 245 -2.22 -4.58 13.06
N GLN A 246 -3.18 -3.82 12.49
CA GLN A 246 -3.39 -2.38 12.73
C GLN A 246 -2.24 -1.48 12.20
N GLU A 247 -1.53 -1.97 11.18
CA GLU A 247 -0.28 -1.42 10.68
C GLU A 247 -0.49 -0.30 9.65
N LEU A 248 -0.86 0.87 10.15
CA LEU A 248 -1.35 2.01 9.35
C LEU A 248 -0.40 2.47 8.24
N GLU A 249 0.92 2.35 8.43
CA GLU A 249 1.89 2.77 7.41
C GLU A 249 2.01 1.73 6.28
N VAL A 250 1.94 0.44 6.61
CA VAL A 250 1.91 -0.63 5.59
C VAL A 250 0.57 -0.60 4.83
N VAL A 251 -0.54 -0.30 5.50
CA VAL A 251 -1.84 -0.04 4.84
C VAL A 251 -1.72 1.03 3.76
N LYS A 252 -1.01 2.14 4.00
CA LYS A 252 -0.78 3.18 2.98
C LYS A 252 0.06 2.65 1.82
N VAL A 253 1.20 2.02 2.11
CA VAL A 253 2.12 1.45 1.11
C VAL A 253 1.37 0.49 0.17
N LEU A 254 0.55 -0.40 0.72
CA LEU A 254 -0.25 -1.35 -0.05
C LEU A 254 -1.34 -0.66 -0.88
N LEU A 255 -2.02 0.35 -0.35
CA LEU A 255 -3.03 1.12 -1.10
C LEU A 255 -2.41 1.93 -2.25
N ASP A 256 -1.25 2.55 -2.02
CA ASP A 256 -0.49 3.27 -3.04
C ASP A 256 0.03 2.32 -4.14
N ALA A 257 0.37 1.08 -3.77
CA ALA A 257 0.70 -0.02 -4.70
C ALA A 257 -0.52 -0.70 -5.36
N GLY A 258 -1.74 -0.23 -5.12
CA GLY A 258 -2.95 -0.72 -5.81
C GLY A 258 -3.64 -1.92 -5.16
N ALA A 259 -3.47 -2.15 -3.86
CA ALA A 259 -4.26 -3.12 -3.11
C ALA A 259 -5.77 -2.85 -3.23
N THR A 260 -6.53 -3.92 -3.46
CA THR A 260 -8.00 -3.88 -3.48
C THR A 260 -8.55 -3.88 -2.07
N THR A 261 -9.55 -3.04 -1.80
CA THR A 261 -10.22 -2.92 -0.49
C THR A 261 -11.30 -4.00 -0.27
N ASP A 262 -11.25 -5.11 -1.02
CA ASP A 262 -12.20 -6.20 -0.94
C ASP A 262 -11.88 -7.09 0.27
N ILE A 263 -12.69 -6.99 1.32
CA ILE A 263 -12.58 -7.82 2.52
C ILE A 263 -13.13 -9.24 2.23
N PRO A 264 -12.43 -10.34 2.57
CA PRO A 264 -12.98 -11.68 2.47
C PRO A 264 -14.23 -11.86 3.32
N ARG A 265 -15.23 -12.60 2.80
CA ARG A 265 -16.54 -12.81 3.46
C ARG A 265 -16.50 -13.81 4.63
N THR A 266 -15.38 -14.48 4.85
CA THR A 266 -15.23 -15.63 5.74
C THR A 266 -13.98 -15.49 6.60
N CYS A 267 -13.86 -14.40 7.33
CA CYS A 267 -12.98 -14.35 8.50
C CYS A 267 -13.55 -15.29 9.58
N VAL A 268 -12.75 -16.27 10.00
CA VAL A 268 -13.06 -17.17 11.12
C VAL A 268 -12.13 -16.79 12.26
N ASP A 269 -12.60 -15.93 13.16
CA ASP A 269 -11.76 -15.37 14.22
C ASP A 269 -11.38 -16.44 15.27
N TYR A 270 -10.07 -16.61 15.51
CA TYR A 270 -9.57 -17.35 16.66
C TYR A 270 -9.77 -16.53 17.95
N ASN A 271 -10.90 -16.78 18.61
CA ASN A 271 -11.33 -16.26 19.92
C ASN A 271 -11.81 -14.79 20.01
N THR A 272 -13.00 -14.66 20.60
CA THR A 272 -13.65 -13.46 21.20
C THR A 272 -14.15 -12.32 20.29
N GLN A 273 -15.47 -12.37 20.08
CA GLN A 273 -16.40 -11.33 19.58
C GLN A 273 -16.25 -10.93 18.10
N PRO A 274 -17.39 -10.75 17.38
CA PRO A 274 -17.36 -10.32 15.99
C PRO A 274 -16.85 -8.88 15.91
N ALA A 275 -15.64 -8.71 15.38
CA ALA A 275 -15.08 -7.39 15.17
C ALA A 275 -15.96 -6.61 14.18
N THR A 276 -16.68 -5.59 14.67
CA THR A 276 -17.34 -4.55 13.85
C THR A 276 -16.32 -3.63 13.14
N CYS A 277 -15.08 -4.09 13.01
CA CYS A 277 -13.90 -3.36 12.57
C CYS A 277 -13.42 -3.97 11.25
N SER A 278 -14.10 -3.64 10.16
CA SER A 278 -13.57 -3.90 8.82
C SER A 278 -14.01 -2.80 7.86
N SER A 279 -15.33 -2.62 7.65
CA SER A 279 -15.84 -1.50 6.84
C SER A 279 -15.45 -0.14 7.42
N THR A 280 -15.65 0.08 8.72
CA THR A 280 -15.47 1.40 9.36
C THR A 280 -14.01 1.84 9.42
N LEU A 281 -13.08 0.90 9.65
CA LEU A 281 -11.64 1.22 9.71
C LEU A 281 -11.08 1.46 8.30
N ILE A 282 -11.46 0.64 7.31
CA ILE A 282 -11.09 0.87 5.91
C ILE A 282 -11.67 2.20 5.40
N LEU A 283 -12.93 2.54 5.69
CA LEU A 283 -13.48 3.86 5.35
C LEU A 283 -12.75 5.00 6.08
N SER A 284 -12.37 4.82 7.36
CA SER A 284 -11.60 5.83 8.09
C SER A 284 -10.19 6.04 7.53
N LEU A 285 -9.55 5.01 6.98
CA LEU A 285 -8.15 5.05 6.52
C LEU A 285 -8.00 5.35 5.02
N THR A 286 -8.91 4.87 4.16
CA THR A 286 -8.84 5.06 2.69
C THR A 286 -9.45 6.36 2.18
N MET A 287 -10.43 6.94 2.89
CA MET A 287 -11.20 8.07 2.38
C MET A 287 -10.53 9.43 2.65
N ALA A 288 -9.82 9.55 3.77
CA ALA A 288 -9.56 10.83 4.41
C ALA A 288 -8.11 11.01 4.90
N GLU A 289 -7.16 10.97 3.96
CA GLU A 289 -6.09 11.98 4.01
C GLU A 289 -6.79 13.36 4.01
N ARG A 290 -6.97 13.96 5.19
CA ARG A 290 -7.54 15.28 5.34
C ARG A 290 -6.51 16.30 4.88
N LEU A 291 -6.78 16.93 3.75
CA LEU A 291 -5.86 17.85 3.12
C LEU A 291 -5.90 19.18 3.88
N ARG A 292 -4.73 19.79 4.09
CA ARG A 292 -4.59 21.15 4.60
C ARG A 292 -4.10 22.03 3.45
N PHE A 293 -4.77 23.15 3.23
CA PHE A 293 -4.32 24.18 2.30
C PHE A 293 -4.07 25.47 3.09
N PRO A 294 -2.82 25.98 3.16
CA PRO A 294 -2.49 27.11 4.02
C PRO A 294 -3.25 28.39 3.66
N ALA A 295 -3.61 29.19 4.67
CA ALA A 295 -4.34 30.45 4.46
C ALA A 295 -3.57 31.46 3.58
N ALA A 296 -2.23 31.46 3.67
CA ALA A 296 -1.36 32.27 2.81
C ALA A 296 -1.39 31.83 1.33
N ASP A 297 -1.64 30.55 1.07
CA ASP A 297 -1.77 29.99 -0.27
C ASP A 297 -3.17 30.20 -0.84
N ALA A 298 -4.20 30.01 0.00
CA ALA A 298 -5.58 30.37 -0.31
C ALA A 298 -5.72 31.85 -0.73
N ALA A 299 -5.05 32.76 -0.02
CA ALA A 299 -5.06 34.19 -0.33
C ALA A 299 -4.55 34.54 -1.74
N LYS A 300 -3.66 33.72 -2.32
CA LYS A 300 -3.16 33.90 -3.71
C LYS A 300 -4.27 33.67 -4.74
N LEU A 301 -5.25 32.83 -4.43
CA LEU A 301 -6.29 32.35 -5.37
C LEU A 301 -7.63 33.07 -5.22
N GLU A 302 -7.89 33.78 -4.12
CA GLU A 302 -9.21 34.37 -3.83
C GLU A 302 -9.69 35.36 -4.92
N ALA A 303 -8.78 36.00 -5.67
CA ALA A 303 -9.13 36.87 -6.81
C ALA A 303 -9.73 36.13 -8.02
N GLN A 304 -9.57 34.82 -8.11
CA GLN A 304 -10.12 33.96 -9.16
C GLN A 304 -11.37 33.18 -8.73
N LEU A 305 -11.64 33.13 -7.42
CA LEU A 305 -12.75 32.39 -6.86
C LEU A 305 -14.10 33.12 -7.01
N PRO A 306 -15.23 32.39 -7.00
CA PRO A 306 -16.56 32.97 -7.09
C PRO A 306 -16.84 33.92 -5.91
N SER A 307 -16.83 35.23 -6.20
CA SER A 307 -17.28 36.26 -5.27
C SER A 307 -18.80 36.44 -5.35
N LYS A 308 -19.43 36.98 -4.30
CA LYS A 308 -20.88 37.26 -4.30
C LYS A 308 -21.31 38.16 -5.47
N GLN A 309 -20.45 39.10 -5.87
CA GLN A 309 -20.70 39.98 -7.01
C GLN A 309 -20.59 39.25 -8.35
N ALA A 310 -19.58 38.38 -8.51
CA ALA A 310 -19.39 37.60 -9.72
C ALA A 310 -20.52 36.57 -9.93
N ILE A 311 -20.96 35.89 -8.86
CA ILE A 311 -22.14 35.00 -8.89
C ILE A 311 -23.40 35.79 -9.30
N ALA A 312 -23.61 36.99 -8.75
CA ALA A 312 -24.77 37.82 -9.10
C ALA A 312 -24.75 38.28 -10.56
N LEU A 313 -23.58 38.58 -11.13
CA LEU A 313 -23.43 38.92 -12.54
C LEU A 313 -23.75 37.72 -13.44
N ALA A 314 -23.13 36.55 -13.21
CA ALA A 314 -23.42 35.33 -13.97
C ALA A 314 -24.89 34.90 -13.85
N THR A 315 -25.51 35.08 -12.67
CA THR A 315 -26.94 34.85 -12.44
C THR A 315 -27.82 35.74 -13.32
N SER A 316 -27.41 36.99 -13.60
CA SER A 316 -28.15 37.87 -14.54
C SER A 316 -28.11 37.37 -15.99
N GLU A 317 -27.12 36.55 -16.34
CA GLU A 317 -26.97 35.85 -17.61
C GLU A 317 -27.61 34.44 -17.58
N SER A 318 -28.36 34.10 -16.52
CA SER A 318 -29.03 32.79 -16.30
C SER A 318 -28.08 31.57 -16.26
N ARG A 319 -26.84 31.77 -15.82
CA ARG A 319 -25.81 30.72 -15.65
C ARG A 319 -25.11 30.81 -14.28
N PRO A 320 -24.48 29.74 -13.77
CA PRO A 320 -23.52 29.85 -12.68
C PRO A 320 -22.25 30.59 -13.11
N PHE A 321 -21.49 31.09 -12.13
CA PHE A 321 -20.09 31.46 -12.30
C PHE A 321 -19.26 30.19 -12.61
N VAL A 322 -18.35 30.26 -13.57
CA VAL A 322 -17.57 29.12 -14.08
C VAL A 322 -16.08 29.34 -13.87
N THR A 323 -15.47 28.48 -13.04
CA THR A 323 -14.02 28.29 -13.02
C THR A 323 -13.67 27.07 -13.86
N LEU A 324 -12.94 27.26 -14.95
CA LEU A 324 -12.36 26.17 -15.73
C LEU A 324 -11.02 25.77 -15.14
N THR A 325 -10.80 24.47 -14.90
CA THR A 325 -9.53 23.98 -14.38
C THR A 325 -9.06 22.68 -15.04
N PHE A 326 -7.75 22.56 -15.21
CA PHE A 326 -7.09 21.37 -15.73
C PHE A 326 -5.62 21.30 -15.30
N ALA A 327 -5.05 20.10 -15.35
CA ALA A 327 -3.64 19.85 -15.17
C ALA A 327 -2.99 19.47 -16.51
N THR A 328 -1.72 19.85 -16.69
CA THR A 328 -0.87 19.51 -17.84
C THR A 328 0.54 19.20 -17.35
N SER A 329 1.24 18.30 -18.04
CA SER A 329 2.69 18.13 -17.90
C SER A 329 3.45 19.21 -18.69
N LEU A 330 4.78 19.26 -18.55
CA LEU A 330 5.65 20.08 -19.40
C LEU A 330 5.64 19.65 -20.88
N ASP A 331 5.17 18.44 -21.17
CA ASP A 331 5.26 17.78 -22.47
C ASP A 331 3.95 17.14 -22.93
N SER A 332 2.81 17.80 -22.75
CA SER A 332 1.45 17.26 -22.97
C SER A 332 1.17 16.50 -24.29
N SER A 333 2.03 16.62 -25.31
CA SER A 333 2.06 15.72 -26.47
C SER A 333 2.45 14.27 -26.14
N LEU A 334 2.79 13.97 -24.89
CA LEU A 334 3.50 12.76 -24.45
C LEU A 334 2.75 11.99 -23.33
N SER A 335 2.85 10.66 -23.33
CA SER A 335 2.19 9.67 -22.42
C SER A 335 2.74 8.23 -22.60
N LEU A 336 3.24 7.61 -21.54
CA LEU A 336 3.71 6.22 -21.51
C LEU A 336 2.56 5.24 -21.81
N ALA A 337 2.89 3.96 -21.94
CA ALA A 337 1.97 2.91 -22.40
C ALA A 337 0.56 2.99 -21.75
N PRO A 338 -0.53 2.74 -22.51
CA PRO A 338 -1.88 2.84 -21.99
C PRO A 338 -2.08 2.03 -20.71
N GLY A 339 -2.48 2.71 -19.63
CA GLY A 339 -2.75 2.10 -18.32
C GLY A 339 -1.71 2.43 -17.23
N THR A 340 -0.53 2.96 -17.56
CA THR A 340 0.44 3.40 -16.55
C THR A 340 -0.09 4.61 -15.76
N ARG A 341 -0.45 4.41 -14.49
CA ARG A 341 -0.79 5.49 -13.56
C ARG A 341 0.45 6.35 -13.30
N THR A 342 0.40 7.62 -13.69
CA THR A 342 1.45 8.60 -13.40
C THR A 342 0.94 9.66 -12.41
N ARG A 343 1.77 10.02 -11.44
CA ARG A 343 1.46 11.09 -10.48
C ARG A 343 1.65 12.45 -11.16
N LEU A 344 0.60 12.93 -11.83
CA LEU A 344 0.60 14.20 -12.56
C LEU A 344 0.69 15.44 -11.66
N SER A 345 0.54 15.33 -10.34
CA SER A 345 0.51 16.50 -9.44
C SER A 345 1.00 16.19 -8.03
N GLY A 346 1.66 17.17 -7.42
CA GLY A 346 2.16 17.15 -6.05
C GLY A 346 1.05 17.10 -4.98
N SER A 347 1.46 16.97 -3.72
CA SER A 347 0.56 16.99 -2.55
C SER A 347 -0.15 18.35 -2.38
N GLU A 348 0.56 19.42 -2.68
CA GLU A 348 0.16 20.81 -2.45
C GLU A 348 -0.84 21.30 -3.50
N SER A 349 -0.65 20.95 -4.77
CA SER A 349 -1.60 21.19 -5.86
C SER A 349 -2.83 20.27 -5.78
N LYS A 350 -2.69 19.04 -5.27
CA LYS A 350 -3.80 18.17 -4.85
C LYS A 350 -4.61 18.84 -3.73
N ALA A 351 -3.96 19.38 -2.70
CA ALA A 351 -4.62 20.16 -1.65
C ALA A 351 -5.29 21.43 -2.21
N MET A 352 -4.61 22.18 -3.09
CA MET A 352 -5.18 23.33 -3.80
C MET A 352 -6.46 22.95 -4.54
N THR A 353 -6.44 21.87 -5.33
CA THR A 353 -7.62 21.43 -6.11
C THR A 353 -8.79 21.12 -5.19
N HIS A 354 -8.56 20.44 -4.06
CA HIS A 354 -9.60 20.21 -3.05
C HIS A 354 -10.04 21.51 -2.36
N TYR A 355 -9.17 22.50 -2.19
CA TYR A 355 -9.56 23.84 -1.73
C TYR A 355 -10.45 24.56 -2.75
N LEU A 356 -10.09 24.61 -4.04
CA LEU A 356 -10.93 25.18 -5.11
C LEU A 356 -12.32 24.53 -5.13
N ARG A 357 -12.38 23.20 -5.00
CA ARG A 357 -13.62 22.42 -4.87
C ARG A 357 -14.49 22.91 -3.70
N SER A 358 -13.91 23.18 -2.53
CA SER A 358 -14.64 23.72 -1.35
C SER A 358 -15.22 25.12 -1.53
N ARG A 359 -14.88 25.81 -2.63
CA ARG A 359 -15.25 27.20 -2.90
C ARG A 359 -16.35 27.36 -3.95
N HIS A 360 -16.82 26.26 -4.53
CA HIS A 360 -17.91 26.22 -5.52
C HIS A 360 -19.10 25.40 -5.01
N ASP A 361 -20.30 25.68 -5.50
CA ASP A 361 -21.51 24.92 -5.14
C ASP A 361 -21.51 23.52 -5.79
N ALA A 362 -20.82 23.37 -6.91
CA ALA A 362 -20.72 22.14 -7.67
C ALA A 362 -19.39 21.99 -8.42
N ILE A 363 -19.01 20.75 -8.71
CA ILE A 363 -17.90 20.42 -9.62
C ILE A 363 -18.41 19.59 -10.79
N CYS A 364 -18.03 19.93 -12.01
CA CYS A 364 -18.44 19.24 -13.23
C CYS A 364 -17.30 18.38 -13.75
N VAL A 365 -17.58 17.09 -13.99
CA VAL A 365 -16.66 16.14 -14.63
C VAL A 365 -17.35 15.43 -15.79
N GLY A 366 -16.58 15.09 -16.83
CA GLY A 366 -17.06 14.19 -17.88
C GLY A 366 -17.12 12.74 -17.39
N VAL A 367 -18.13 11.98 -17.82
CA VAL A 367 -18.29 10.56 -17.44
C VAL A 367 -17.05 9.69 -17.67
N GLY A 368 -16.20 10.01 -18.64
CA GLY A 368 -14.94 9.29 -18.87
C GLY A 368 -14.02 9.27 -17.65
N THR A 369 -13.96 10.37 -16.89
CA THR A 369 -13.21 10.45 -15.62
C THR A 369 -13.82 9.54 -14.55
N VAL A 370 -15.14 9.40 -14.54
CA VAL A 370 -15.84 8.58 -13.53
C VAL A 370 -15.70 7.09 -13.83
N VAL A 371 -15.82 6.69 -15.09
CA VAL A 371 -15.67 5.31 -15.55
C VAL A 371 -14.22 4.81 -15.43
N ALA A 372 -13.24 5.70 -15.54
CA ALA A 372 -11.82 5.33 -15.47
C ALA A 372 -11.27 5.10 -14.05
N ASP A 373 -11.81 5.78 -13.02
CA ASP A 373 -11.16 5.85 -11.70
C ASP A 373 -12.11 5.85 -10.48
N ASP A 374 -13.44 5.72 -10.68
CA ASP A 374 -14.52 5.87 -9.67
C ASP A 374 -14.19 6.88 -8.55
N PRO A 375 -13.94 8.16 -8.89
CA PRO A 375 -13.45 9.14 -7.94
C PRO A 375 -14.52 9.49 -6.90
N ALA A 376 -14.08 9.73 -5.67
CA ALA A 376 -14.94 10.19 -4.58
C ALA A 376 -15.60 11.56 -4.85
N LEU A 377 -15.02 12.37 -5.76
CA LEU A 377 -15.39 13.73 -6.22
C LEU A 377 -15.55 14.84 -5.15
N ASN A 378 -15.85 14.48 -3.91
CA ASN A 378 -16.05 15.42 -2.80
C ASN A 378 -14.73 16.09 -2.35
N CYS A 379 -14.86 17.20 -1.62
CA CYS A 379 -13.74 17.93 -1.02
C CYS A 379 -13.19 17.18 0.22
N ARG A 380 -11.86 17.13 0.35
CA ARG A 380 -11.14 16.52 1.49
C ARG A 380 -10.43 17.53 2.40
N ILE A 381 -10.67 18.83 2.25
CA ILE A 381 -10.04 19.84 3.11
C ILE A 381 -10.54 19.71 4.55
N GLU A 382 -9.61 19.74 5.51
CA GLU A 382 -9.96 19.69 6.93
C GLU A 382 -10.90 20.84 7.35
N GLY A 383 -11.94 20.51 8.11
CA GLY A 383 -12.94 21.48 8.57
C GLY A 383 -14.02 21.85 7.53
N VAL A 384 -13.95 21.32 6.30
CA VAL A 384 -15.05 21.42 5.32
C VAL A 384 -16.18 20.45 5.69
N GLY A 385 -17.12 20.94 6.50
CA GLY A 385 -18.37 20.24 6.78
C GLY A 385 -19.30 20.17 5.57
N LEU A 386 -20.31 19.28 5.62
CA LEU A 386 -21.21 18.94 4.52
C LEU A 386 -21.85 20.14 3.81
N LYS A 387 -22.11 21.26 4.50
CA LYS A 387 -22.66 22.51 3.91
C LYS A 387 -21.71 23.23 2.93
N LYS A 388 -20.43 22.86 2.90
CA LYS A 388 -19.40 23.40 2.00
C LYS A 388 -18.83 22.34 1.04
N GLN A 389 -19.46 21.17 0.98
CA GLN A 389 -19.11 20.16 -0.01
C GLN A 389 -19.70 20.57 -1.37
N PRO A 390 -18.88 20.67 -2.44
CA PRO A 390 -19.43 20.88 -3.77
C PRO A 390 -20.22 19.67 -4.18
N ARG A 391 -21.35 19.88 -4.86
CA ARG A 391 -22.08 18.77 -5.46
C ARG A 391 -21.35 18.23 -6.70
N PRO A 392 -21.05 16.93 -6.78
CA PRO A 392 -20.52 16.36 -8.00
C PRO A 392 -21.56 16.39 -9.12
N ILE A 393 -21.17 16.84 -10.31
CA ILE A 393 -21.99 16.88 -11.52
C ILE A 393 -21.29 16.03 -12.58
N ILE A 394 -21.97 14.98 -13.05
CA ILE A 394 -21.42 14.04 -14.02
C ILE A 394 -22.09 14.31 -15.37
N ILE A 395 -21.31 14.72 -16.37
CA ILE A 395 -21.80 14.98 -17.73
C ILE A 395 -21.72 13.67 -18.52
N ASP A 396 -22.87 13.04 -18.73
CA ASP A 396 -23.02 11.73 -19.35
C ASP A 396 -24.20 11.69 -20.35
N PRO A 397 -24.00 12.23 -21.58
CA PRO A 397 -25.07 12.32 -22.57
C PRO A 397 -25.78 10.99 -22.80
N SER A 398 -25.01 9.91 -22.96
CA SER A 398 -25.51 8.57 -23.29
C SER A 398 -25.86 7.71 -22.06
N CYS A 399 -25.74 8.22 -20.83
CA CYS A 399 -26.02 7.50 -19.58
C CYS A 399 -25.18 6.21 -19.39
N ARG A 400 -23.89 6.27 -19.77
CA ARG A 400 -22.91 5.17 -19.70
C ARG A 400 -22.47 4.82 -18.28
N TRP A 401 -22.66 5.70 -17.30
CA TRP A 401 -22.21 5.45 -15.93
C TRP A 401 -23.15 4.51 -15.19
N GLU A 402 -22.75 3.24 -15.08
CA GLU A 402 -23.44 2.23 -14.26
C GLU A 402 -23.17 2.45 -12.77
N VAL A 403 -23.87 3.44 -12.21
CA VAL A 403 -23.85 3.74 -10.77
C VAL A 403 -24.35 2.54 -9.96
N SER A 404 -23.56 2.15 -8.94
CA SER A 404 -23.89 1.04 -8.04
C SER A 404 -23.85 1.48 -6.58
N ALA A 405 -24.40 0.66 -5.67
CA ALA A 405 -24.38 0.96 -4.24
C ALA A 405 -22.95 1.07 -3.65
N ARG A 406 -21.95 0.54 -4.36
CA ARG A 406 -20.50 0.58 -4.04
C ARG A 406 -19.74 1.72 -4.73
N SER A 407 -20.38 2.51 -5.60
CA SER A 407 -19.70 3.63 -6.26
C SER A 407 -19.21 4.63 -5.22
N LYS A 408 -17.92 4.96 -5.24
CA LYS A 408 -17.21 5.67 -4.16
C LYS A 408 -17.87 7.00 -3.76
N VAL A 409 -18.41 7.73 -4.74
CA VAL A 409 -19.15 8.97 -4.52
C VAL A 409 -20.44 8.77 -3.69
N LEU A 410 -21.12 7.62 -3.84
CA LEU A 410 -22.30 7.26 -3.03
C LEU A 410 -21.93 6.75 -1.65
N GLU A 411 -20.80 6.06 -1.49
CA GLU A 411 -20.32 5.65 -0.17
C GLU A 411 -19.97 6.86 0.71
N VAL A 412 -19.26 7.84 0.13
CA VAL A 412 -18.96 9.13 0.78
C VAL A 412 -20.24 9.90 1.15
N ALA A 413 -21.24 9.91 0.27
CA ALA A 413 -22.53 10.54 0.53
C ALA A 413 -23.30 9.83 1.66
N ARG A 414 -23.32 8.48 1.67
CA ARG A 414 -23.95 7.65 2.70
C ARG A 414 -23.28 7.80 4.06
N ALA A 415 -21.97 8.01 4.10
CA ALA A 415 -21.21 8.34 5.30
C ALA A 415 -21.45 9.77 5.83
N GLY A 416 -22.21 10.61 5.13
CA GLY A 416 -22.44 12.01 5.49
C GLY A 416 -21.22 12.92 5.28
N LEU A 417 -20.21 12.44 4.55
CA LEU A 417 -18.95 13.14 4.29
C LEU A 417 -18.96 13.93 2.97
N GLY A 418 -20.01 13.77 2.16
CA GLY A 418 -20.15 14.42 0.85
C GLY A 418 -21.57 14.37 0.30
N LEU A 419 -21.72 14.81 -0.96
CA LEU A 419 -23.00 14.86 -1.67
C LEU A 419 -23.03 13.82 -2.79
N ALA A 420 -24.19 13.18 -3.00
CA ALA A 420 -24.43 12.33 -4.16
C ALA A 420 -24.49 13.16 -5.45
N PRO A 421 -24.09 12.60 -6.60
CA PRO A 421 -23.98 13.38 -7.83
C PRO A 421 -25.33 13.78 -8.42
N TYR A 422 -25.35 14.86 -9.19
CA TYR A 422 -26.33 15.04 -10.26
C TYR A 422 -25.71 14.54 -11.58
N VAL A 423 -26.49 13.84 -12.39
CA VAL A 423 -26.04 13.28 -13.67
C VAL A 423 -26.80 13.96 -14.82
N ILE A 424 -26.08 14.68 -15.68
CA ILE A 424 -26.66 15.33 -16.86
C ILE A 424 -26.66 14.33 -18.02
N THR A 425 -27.84 14.05 -18.59
CA THR A 425 -28.02 13.06 -19.66
C THR A 425 -29.08 13.50 -20.68
N SER A 426 -29.06 12.96 -21.90
CA SER A 426 -30.13 13.16 -22.89
C SER A 426 -31.18 12.04 -22.85
N ARG A 427 -30.89 10.95 -22.12
CA ARG A 427 -31.80 9.83 -21.89
C ARG A 427 -32.91 10.27 -20.94
N TRP A 428 -34.17 10.13 -21.37
CA TRP A 428 -35.34 10.33 -20.51
C TRP A 428 -35.76 9.01 -19.83
N ASP A 429 -35.46 7.89 -20.47
CA ASP A 429 -35.75 6.50 -20.10
C ASP A 429 -34.65 5.87 -19.24
N VAL A 430 -34.10 6.63 -18.30
CA VAL A 430 -33.15 6.10 -17.31
C VAL A 430 -33.87 5.12 -16.38
N ASP A 431 -33.30 3.93 -16.21
CA ASP A 431 -33.83 2.87 -15.35
C ASP A 431 -34.26 3.40 -13.95
N PRO A 432 -35.51 3.15 -13.52
CA PRO A 432 -36.00 3.54 -12.21
C PRO A 432 -35.14 3.06 -11.04
N ALA A 433 -34.48 1.90 -11.12
CA ALA A 433 -33.62 1.42 -10.04
C ALA A 433 -32.33 2.26 -9.92
N ARG A 434 -31.63 2.53 -11.04
CA ARG A 434 -30.50 3.47 -11.10
C ARG A 434 -30.88 4.88 -10.64
N ARG A 435 -32.08 5.35 -10.99
CA ARG A 435 -32.63 6.65 -10.53
C ARG A 435 -32.83 6.67 -9.01
N GLY A 436 -33.55 5.70 -8.46
CA GLY A 436 -33.85 5.60 -7.03
C GLY A 436 -32.59 5.50 -6.16
N LEU A 437 -31.55 4.82 -6.65
CA LEU A 437 -30.26 4.70 -5.95
C LEU A 437 -29.56 6.05 -5.73
N LEU A 438 -29.64 6.97 -6.70
CA LEU A 438 -29.12 8.33 -6.56
C LEU A 438 -30.03 9.19 -5.68
N GLU A 439 -31.33 9.12 -5.91
CA GLU A 439 -32.33 9.93 -5.18
C GLU A 439 -32.36 9.59 -3.67
N GLN A 440 -32.12 8.34 -3.28
CA GLN A 440 -31.96 7.91 -1.89
C GLN A 440 -30.86 8.69 -1.13
N HIS A 441 -29.82 9.14 -1.83
CA HIS A 441 -28.71 9.91 -1.26
C HIS A 441 -28.75 11.40 -1.67
N GLY A 442 -29.90 11.86 -2.18
CA GLY A 442 -30.10 13.26 -2.60
C GLY A 442 -29.37 13.65 -3.88
N GLY A 443 -28.99 12.69 -4.72
CA GLY A 443 -28.57 12.87 -6.11
C GLY A 443 -29.78 12.77 -7.07
N LYS A 444 -29.57 12.94 -8.38
CA LYS A 444 -30.61 12.76 -9.41
C LYS A 444 -30.07 12.79 -10.83
N PHE A 445 -30.89 12.36 -11.80
CA PHE A 445 -30.67 12.62 -13.22
C PHE A 445 -31.35 13.93 -13.65
N ILE A 446 -30.64 14.73 -14.44
CA ILE A 446 -31.12 15.98 -15.05
C ILE A 446 -31.11 15.77 -16.56
N THR A 447 -32.29 15.78 -17.19
CA THR A 447 -32.39 15.60 -18.65
C THR A 447 -32.17 16.93 -19.38
N VAL A 448 -31.21 16.96 -20.29
CA VAL A 448 -30.89 18.10 -21.16
C VAL A 448 -31.05 17.68 -22.62
N GLN A 449 -31.60 18.56 -23.46
CA GLN A 449 -31.76 18.30 -24.89
C GLN A 449 -30.39 18.33 -25.58
N MET A 450 -30.23 17.52 -26.63
CA MET A 450 -29.00 17.56 -27.45
C MET A 450 -29.11 18.65 -28.51
N ASP A 451 -27.96 19.14 -28.97
CA ASP A 451 -27.90 20.08 -30.08
C ASP A 451 -28.50 19.45 -31.36
N ALA A 452 -29.42 20.18 -31.98
CA ALA A 452 -30.10 19.79 -33.22
C ALA A 452 -29.14 19.64 -34.41
N ALA A 453 -27.93 20.20 -34.34
CA ALA A 453 -26.88 20.06 -35.36
C ALA A 453 -26.26 18.65 -35.46
N GLY A 454 -26.73 17.67 -34.68
CA GLY A 454 -26.37 16.25 -34.85
C GLY A 454 -24.99 15.86 -34.34
N SER A 455 -24.32 16.74 -33.58
CA SER A 455 -22.97 16.53 -33.04
C SER A 455 -22.85 15.43 -31.98
N GLY A 456 -23.98 14.95 -31.44
CA GLY A 456 -24.03 14.00 -30.33
C GLY A 456 -23.49 14.57 -29.00
N ARG A 457 -23.44 15.90 -28.88
CA ARG A 457 -22.93 16.63 -27.70
C ARG A 457 -23.98 17.61 -27.17
N PHE A 458 -23.83 18.01 -25.91
CA PHE A 458 -24.58 19.12 -25.33
C PHE A 458 -23.91 20.45 -25.68
N ALA A 459 -24.69 21.52 -25.84
CA ALA A 459 -24.16 22.87 -25.77
C ALA A 459 -23.91 23.24 -24.29
N TRP A 460 -22.80 23.92 -24.01
CA TRP A 460 -22.46 24.34 -22.65
C TRP A 460 -23.50 25.29 -22.04
N ARG A 461 -24.16 26.12 -22.86
CA ARG A 461 -25.26 26.98 -22.39
C ARG A 461 -26.40 26.19 -21.77
N ASP A 462 -26.79 25.06 -22.37
CA ASP A 462 -27.90 24.23 -21.87
C ASP A 462 -27.53 23.49 -20.58
N ILE A 463 -26.28 23.01 -20.48
CA ILE A 463 -25.72 22.45 -19.24
C ILE A 463 -25.75 23.50 -18.12
N LEU A 464 -25.20 24.68 -18.38
CA LEU A 464 -25.06 25.75 -17.39
C LEU A 464 -26.43 26.32 -16.96
N ALA A 465 -27.36 26.48 -17.89
CA ALA A 465 -28.74 26.89 -17.59
C ALA A 465 -29.54 25.79 -16.86
N ALA A 466 -29.25 24.50 -17.09
CA ALA A 466 -29.82 23.41 -16.29
C ALA A 466 -29.30 23.46 -14.84
N LEU A 467 -27.99 23.64 -14.65
CA LEU A 467 -27.38 23.76 -13.31
C LEU A 467 -27.84 25.02 -12.57
N HIS A 468 -28.03 26.13 -13.29
CA HIS A 468 -28.57 27.36 -12.71
C HIS A 468 -30.01 27.17 -12.18
N ARG A 469 -30.87 26.48 -12.93
CA ARG A 469 -32.24 26.13 -12.48
C ARG A 469 -32.26 25.21 -11.25
N GLU A 470 -31.18 24.50 -10.99
CA GLU A 470 -30.98 23.69 -9.79
C GLU A 470 -30.44 24.48 -8.57
N GLY A 471 -30.34 25.80 -8.70
CA GLY A 471 -29.90 26.70 -7.62
C GLY A 471 -28.38 26.71 -7.40
N LEU A 472 -27.59 26.15 -8.33
CA LEU A 472 -26.13 26.19 -8.28
C LEU A 472 -25.67 27.54 -8.83
N GLY A 473 -25.05 28.37 -7.98
CA GLY A 473 -24.57 29.71 -8.35
C GLY A 473 -23.14 29.72 -8.87
N SER A 474 -22.37 28.67 -8.61
CA SER A 474 -20.97 28.53 -8.99
C SER A 474 -20.59 27.08 -9.29
N VAL A 475 -19.84 26.88 -10.37
CA VAL A 475 -19.36 25.57 -10.83
C VAL A 475 -17.86 25.60 -11.14
N MET A 476 -17.16 24.55 -10.74
CA MET A 476 -15.77 24.28 -11.13
C MET A 476 -15.76 23.16 -12.16
N ILE A 477 -15.30 23.41 -13.38
CA ILE A 477 -15.30 22.41 -14.45
C ILE A 477 -13.91 21.80 -14.57
N GLU A 478 -13.84 20.49 -14.33
CA GLU A 478 -12.66 19.63 -14.47
C GLU A 478 -12.88 18.65 -15.63
N GLY A 479 -11.86 18.40 -16.46
CA GLY A 479 -11.99 17.40 -17.52
C GLY A 479 -10.76 17.20 -18.39
N GLY A 480 -10.80 16.14 -19.20
CA GLY A 480 -9.79 15.89 -20.24
C GLY A 480 -9.91 16.86 -21.43
N GLY A 481 -8.93 16.82 -22.33
CA GLY A 481 -8.74 17.83 -23.38
C GLY A 481 -9.97 18.16 -24.22
N GLN A 482 -10.86 17.20 -24.51
CA GLN A 482 -12.11 17.47 -25.24
C GLN A 482 -13.04 18.44 -24.51
N VAL A 483 -13.18 18.32 -23.18
CA VAL A 483 -13.98 19.23 -22.34
C VAL A 483 -13.34 20.61 -22.34
N ILE A 484 -12.05 20.69 -22.02
CA ILE A 484 -11.30 21.94 -21.90
C ILE A 484 -11.26 22.70 -23.25
N ASN A 485 -10.95 22.02 -24.36
CA ASN A 485 -10.90 22.63 -25.68
C ASN A 485 -12.26 23.16 -26.13
N SER A 486 -13.37 22.53 -25.73
CA SER A 486 -14.73 23.01 -26.08
C SER A 486 -15.16 24.26 -25.32
N LEU A 487 -14.63 24.47 -24.10
CA LEU A 487 -14.85 25.69 -23.31
C LEU A 487 -13.88 26.83 -23.66
N LEU A 488 -12.66 26.49 -24.11
CA LEU A 488 -11.69 27.44 -24.64
C LEU A 488 -11.92 27.77 -26.14
N ALA A 489 -12.94 27.19 -26.78
CA ALA A 489 -13.36 27.56 -28.13
C ALA A 489 -14.11 28.93 -28.10
N PRO A 490 -13.98 29.77 -29.16
CA PRO A 490 -14.57 31.12 -29.19
C PRO A 490 -16.06 31.19 -28.85
N THR A 491 -16.82 30.17 -29.25
CA THR A 491 -18.27 30.07 -29.03
C THR A 491 -18.69 29.89 -27.56
N SER A 492 -17.72 29.61 -26.68
CA SER A 492 -17.91 29.39 -25.24
C SER A 492 -17.09 30.37 -24.37
N HIS A 493 -16.37 31.35 -24.94
CA HIS A 493 -15.51 32.26 -24.17
C HIS A 493 -16.26 33.08 -23.13
N ASP A 494 -17.49 33.51 -23.44
CA ASP A 494 -18.36 34.25 -22.52
C ASP A 494 -18.95 33.38 -21.39
N LEU A 495 -18.75 32.05 -21.45
CA LEU A 495 -19.23 31.11 -20.44
C LEU A 495 -18.18 30.79 -19.35
N VAL A 496 -16.96 31.33 -19.43
CA VAL A 496 -15.85 31.00 -18.53
C VAL A 496 -15.32 32.27 -17.86
N ASP A 497 -15.60 32.43 -16.57
CA ASP A 497 -15.25 33.63 -15.81
C ASP A 497 -13.81 33.60 -15.27
N SER A 498 -13.27 32.41 -15.00
CA SER A 498 -11.88 32.21 -14.57
C SER A 498 -11.28 30.92 -15.10
N VAL A 499 -9.96 30.90 -15.30
CA VAL A 499 -9.16 29.75 -15.73
C VAL A 499 -7.99 29.55 -14.77
N ILE A 500 -7.86 28.32 -14.27
CA ILE A 500 -6.76 27.88 -13.40
C ILE A 500 -6.10 26.66 -14.05
N VAL A 501 -4.80 26.73 -14.32
CA VAL A 501 -4.05 25.65 -14.97
C VAL A 501 -2.92 25.20 -14.06
N THR A 502 -2.87 23.91 -13.75
CA THR A 502 -1.75 23.31 -13.01
C THR A 502 -0.75 22.76 -14.03
N ILE A 503 0.51 23.19 -13.94
CA ILE A 503 1.61 22.74 -14.79
C ILE A 503 2.59 21.97 -13.93
N ALA A 504 2.69 20.67 -14.16
CA ALA A 504 3.57 19.78 -13.43
C ALA A 504 4.94 19.64 -14.12
N PRO A 505 6.06 19.59 -13.39
CA PRO A 505 7.42 19.47 -13.93
C PRO A 505 7.76 18.03 -14.39
N THR A 506 6.76 17.29 -14.87
CA THR A 506 6.86 15.89 -15.27
C THR A 506 6.95 15.77 -16.79
N TRP A 507 7.65 14.74 -17.27
CA TRP A 507 7.64 14.30 -18.66
C TRP A 507 7.05 12.89 -18.77
N LEU A 508 6.41 12.57 -19.90
CA LEU A 508 5.42 11.50 -19.97
C LEU A 508 5.61 10.47 -21.10
N GLY A 509 6.31 10.69 -22.23
CA GLY A 509 6.58 9.70 -23.31
C GLY A 509 5.42 9.20 -24.25
N GLN A 510 4.44 8.98 -25.21
CA GLN A 510 3.77 9.67 -26.37
C GLN A 510 2.21 9.67 -26.28
N GLY A 511 1.54 10.84 -26.24
CA GLY A 511 0.08 11.01 -26.40
C GLY A 511 -0.78 11.46 -25.19
N GLY A 512 -0.45 12.56 -24.49
CA GLY A 512 -1.19 13.07 -23.32
C GLY A 512 -2.42 13.97 -23.58
N VAL A 513 -2.92 14.66 -22.55
CA VAL A 513 -4.03 15.62 -22.64
C VAL A 513 -3.58 16.90 -23.34
N VAL A 514 -3.79 16.96 -24.65
CA VAL A 514 -3.48 18.17 -25.45
C VAL A 514 -4.63 19.18 -25.38
N VAL A 515 -4.34 20.34 -24.76
CA VAL A 515 -5.22 21.51 -24.79
C VAL A 515 -4.82 22.40 -25.96
N SER A 516 -5.49 22.21 -27.10
CA SER A 516 -5.33 22.96 -28.34
C SER A 516 -6.71 23.10 -29.00
N PRO A 517 -7.47 24.18 -28.72
CA PRO A 517 -8.74 24.45 -29.37
C PRO A 517 -8.57 24.67 -30.88
N GLU A 518 -9.61 24.38 -31.66
CA GLU A 518 -9.58 24.57 -33.12
C GLU A 518 -9.22 26.03 -33.49
N ARG A 519 -8.31 26.18 -34.46
CA ARG A 519 -7.77 27.47 -34.89
C ARG A 519 -8.22 27.91 -36.30
N VAL A 520 -9.07 27.12 -36.94
CA VAL A 520 -9.60 27.37 -38.28
C VAL A 520 -11.05 26.90 -38.33
N GLU A 521 -11.97 27.76 -38.78
CA GLU A 521 -13.36 27.37 -39.03
C GLU A 521 -13.47 26.43 -40.25
N GLN A 522 -14.61 25.73 -40.41
CA GLN A 522 -14.85 24.86 -41.57
C GLN A 522 -14.79 25.58 -42.93
N ASN A 523 -14.95 26.92 -42.94
CA ASN A 523 -14.83 27.77 -44.13
C ASN A 523 -13.38 28.23 -44.43
N GLY A 524 -12.39 27.85 -43.61
CA GLY A 524 -10.99 28.25 -43.75
C GLY A 524 -10.59 29.53 -42.99
N THR A 525 -11.51 30.19 -42.29
CA THR A 525 -11.22 31.42 -41.54
C THR A 525 -10.40 31.13 -40.29
N ALA A 526 -9.30 31.87 -40.11
CA ALA A 526 -8.43 31.72 -38.94
C ALA A 526 -9.08 32.28 -37.67
N ILE A 527 -9.05 31.50 -36.59
CA ILE A 527 -9.59 31.84 -35.28
C ILE A 527 -8.49 32.45 -34.40
N SER A 528 -8.74 33.63 -33.82
CA SER A 528 -7.80 34.28 -32.88
C SER A 528 -7.59 33.44 -31.62
N ALA A 529 -6.41 33.55 -31.00
CA ALA A 529 -6.08 32.76 -29.81
C ALA A 529 -6.82 33.31 -28.58
N ALA A 530 -7.43 32.43 -27.79
CA ALA A 530 -7.90 32.77 -26.45
C ALA A 530 -6.71 33.29 -25.61
N ARG A 531 -6.87 34.46 -24.97
CA ARG A 531 -5.81 35.08 -24.16
C ARG A 531 -6.28 35.30 -22.73
N LEU A 532 -5.47 34.86 -21.77
CA LEU A 532 -5.69 35.20 -20.37
C LEU A 532 -5.24 36.63 -20.07
N SER A 533 -6.09 37.32 -19.32
CA SER A 533 -5.88 38.63 -18.69
C SER A 533 -5.76 38.44 -17.18
N HIS A 534 -5.23 39.45 -16.48
CA HIS A 534 -5.01 39.41 -15.02
C HIS A 534 -4.25 38.15 -14.56
N VAL A 535 -3.20 37.80 -15.29
CA VAL A 535 -2.43 36.57 -15.12
C VAL A 535 -1.56 36.62 -13.86
N SER A 536 -1.59 35.55 -13.07
CA SER A 536 -0.66 35.30 -11.97
C SER A 536 -0.12 33.86 -12.00
N TRP A 537 1.06 33.67 -11.42
CA TRP A 537 1.76 32.38 -11.36
C TRP A 537 2.13 32.07 -9.91
N HIS A 538 1.83 30.86 -9.45
CA HIS A 538 1.98 30.45 -8.05
C HIS A 538 2.60 29.05 -7.96
N PRO A 539 3.76 28.88 -7.33
CA PRO A 539 4.28 27.55 -7.02
C PRO A 539 3.49 26.92 -5.87
N PHE A 540 3.12 25.65 -6.01
CA PHE A 540 2.51 24.82 -4.96
C PHE A 540 3.18 23.44 -4.96
N GLY A 541 4.17 23.28 -4.08
CA GLY A 541 5.09 22.14 -4.13
C GLY A 541 5.97 22.26 -5.38
N GLU A 542 6.06 21.18 -6.14
CA GLU A 542 6.81 21.11 -7.41
C GLU A 542 6.02 21.70 -8.60
N ASP A 543 4.69 21.83 -8.48
CA ASP A 543 3.82 22.29 -9.56
C ASP A 543 3.74 23.82 -9.63
N VAL A 544 3.62 24.36 -10.84
CA VAL A 544 3.37 25.77 -11.11
C VAL A 544 1.92 25.97 -11.53
N VAL A 545 1.16 26.78 -10.79
CA VAL A 545 -0.23 27.09 -11.10
C VAL A 545 -0.36 28.47 -11.74
N LEU A 546 -0.88 28.47 -12.96
CA LEU A 546 -1.27 29.65 -13.72
C LEU A 546 -2.73 29.99 -13.41
N CYS A 547 -3.00 31.26 -13.12
CA CYS A 547 -4.33 31.79 -12.86
C CYS A 547 -4.61 32.96 -13.82
N GLY A 548 -5.84 33.11 -14.30
CA GLY A 548 -6.25 34.26 -15.11
C GLY A 548 -7.72 34.23 -15.50
N ARG A 549 -8.14 35.19 -16.34
CA ARG A 549 -9.50 35.28 -16.89
C ARG A 549 -9.44 35.45 -18.40
N LEU A 550 -10.37 34.87 -19.15
CA LEU A 550 -10.45 35.12 -20.59
C LEU A 550 -10.65 36.63 -20.84
N GLY A 551 -9.74 37.24 -21.58
CA GLY A 551 -9.86 38.63 -21.98
C GLY A 551 -10.79 38.80 -23.18
N PRO A 552 -11.35 40.01 -23.42
CA PRO A 552 -12.03 40.30 -24.66
C PRO A 552 -11.09 40.09 -25.86
N GLN A 553 -11.63 39.55 -26.96
CA GLN A 553 -10.87 39.36 -28.19
C GLN A 553 -10.40 40.73 -28.73
N GLN A 554 -9.11 40.82 -29.07
CA GLN A 554 -8.49 41.97 -29.77
C GLN A 554 -8.29 41.63 -31.24
#